data_AF-A0A8C8B3W9-F1
#
_entry.id   AF-A0A8C8B3W9-F1
#
_cell.length_a   1.000
_cell.length_b   1.000
_cell.length_c   1.000
_cell.angle_alpha   90.00
_cell.angle_beta   90.00
_cell.angle_gamma   90.00
#
_symmetry.space_group_name_H-M   'P 1'
#
loop_
_entity.id
_entity.type
_entity.pdbx_description
1 polymer ?
#
loop_
_entity_poly.entity_id
_entity_poly.type
_entity_poly.pdbx_seq_one_letter_code
_entity_poly.pdbx_strand_id
1 'polypeptide(L)'
;MNITETRKLSLLPAGLTTLGWATSPHFRCASLLMGPKFLGKEGRVYILSFVLAAIYNGPVANVWHNLEEVTRSLGCVTELQVNHSRQLWQVTMAPMRRVMEDMVRSGQTLNTEMQNISRAFVGLNEEVASEAGYDLRQQPELNPRSATSTQQLYERKTKLRCNCERYS
;
A
#
# COMPACT_ATOMS: atom_id res chain seq x y z
N MET A 1 -32.56 34.39 20.07
CA MET A 1 -32.69 35.29 21.24
C MET A 1 -33.38 36.57 20.79
N ASN A 2 -34.41 37.00 21.50
CA ASN A 2 -35.35 38.02 21.02
C ASN A 2 -34.83 39.44 21.29
N ILE A 3 -34.90 40.34 20.30
CA ILE A 3 -34.32 41.70 20.35
C ILE A 3 -34.89 42.55 21.50
N THR A 4 -36.14 42.27 21.89
CA THR A 4 -36.81 42.91 23.02
C THR A 4 -36.26 42.46 24.38
N GLU A 5 -35.77 41.22 24.47
CA GLU A 5 -35.23 40.67 25.71
C GLU A 5 -33.81 41.20 25.97
N THR A 6 -32.98 41.28 24.93
CA THR A 6 -31.63 41.86 25.01
C THR A 6 -31.66 43.34 25.37
N ARG A 7 -32.65 44.10 24.87
CA ARG A 7 -32.83 45.51 25.20
C ARG A 7 -33.21 45.70 26.68
N LYS A 8 -34.13 44.90 27.21
CA LYS A 8 -34.51 44.92 28.63
C LYS A 8 -33.34 44.54 29.54
N LEU A 9 -32.56 43.53 29.14
CA LEU A 9 -31.37 43.08 29.86
C LEU A 9 -30.28 44.16 29.91
N SER A 10 -30.15 45.00 28.87
CA SER A 10 -29.20 46.13 28.85
C SER A 10 -29.66 47.36 29.64
N LEU A 11 -30.96 47.62 29.70
CA LEU A 11 -31.54 48.82 30.33
C LEU A 11 -31.56 48.73 31.87
N LEU A 12 -31.76 47.54 32.42
CA LEU A 12 -31.79 47.31 33.87
C LEU A 12 -30.46 47.66 34.58
N PRO A 13 -29.29 47.17 34.16
CA PRO A 13 -28.00 47.51 34.79
C PRO A 13 -27.59 48.97 34.54
N ALA A 14 -27.92 49.53 33.37
CA ALA A 14 -27.66 50.94 33.06
C ALA A 14 -28.51 51.90 33.91
N GLY A 15 -29.77 51.55 34.17
CA GLY A 15 -30.64 52.32 35.06
C GLY A 15 -30.15 52.33 36.50
N LEU A 16 -29.78 51.16 37.03
CA LEU A 16 -29.34 51.05 38.42
C LEU A 16 -28.03 51.80 38.69
N THR A 17 -27.10 51.78 37.73
CA THR A 17 -25.82 52.49 37.82
C THR A 17 -25.98 54.00 37.74
N THR A 18 -26.86 54.50 36.87
CA THR A 18 -27.14 55.95 36.75
C THR A 18 -27.88 56.51 37.97
N LEU A 19 -28.88 55.79 38.51
CA LEU A 19 -29.53 56.17 39.77
C LEU A 19 -28.57 56.13 40.97
N GLY A 20 -27.71 55.11 41.05
CA GLY A 20 -26.68 55.02 42.09
C GLY A 20 -25.68 56.17 42.03
N TRP A 21 -25.28 56.57 40.83
CA TRP A 21 -24.43 57.75 40.59
C TRP A 21 -25.13 59.05 40.97
N ALA A 22 -26.41 59.20 40.67
CA ALA A 22 -27.16 60.41 41.01
C ALA A 22 -27.34 60.57 42.54
N THR A 23 -27.62 59.49 43.27
CA THR A 23 -28.09 59.54 44.66
C THR A 23 -27.01 59.35 45.73
N SER A 24 -25.92 58.64 45.43
CA SER A 24 -24.93 58.24 46.47
C SER A 24 -23.53 58.83 46.22
N PRO A 25 -23.00 59.65 47.15
CA PRO A 25 -21.61 60.14 47.09
C PRO A 25 -20.58 58.99 47.15
N HIS A 26 -20.87 57.94 47.91
CA HIS A 26 -20.00 56.76 48.00
C HIS A 26 -19.88 56.03 46.67
N PHE A 27 -20.98 55.93 45.91
CA PHE A 27 -20.97 55.32 44.59
C PHE A 27 -20.14 56.14 43.60
N ARG A 28 -20.28 57.48 43.62
CA ARG A 28 -19.46 58.39 42.80
C ARG A 28 -17.97 58.24 43.07
N CYS A 29 -17.58 58.25 44.34
CA CYS A 29 -16.18 58.08 44.74
C CYS A 29 -15.63 56.70 44.33
N ALA A 30 -16.42 55.64 44.53
CA ALA A 30 -16.02 54.30 44.15
C ALA A 30 -15.77 54.17 42.64
N SER A 31 -16.66 54.69 41.77
CA SER A 31 -16.41 54.57 40.33
C SER A 31 -15.37 55.57 39.79
N LEU A 32 -15.16 56.73 40.42
CA LEU A 32 -13.99 57.60 40.15
C LEU A 32 -12.67 56.90 40.47
N LEU A 33 -12.63 56.06 41.51
CA LEU A 33 -11.45 55.27 41.88
C LEU A 33 -11.24 54.02 41.00
N MET A 34 -12.29 53.53 40.33
CA MET A 34 -12.18 52.39 39.42
C MET A 34 -11.41 52.75 38.13
N GLY A 35 -11.59 53.95 37.59
CA GLY A 35 -10.87 54.41 36.39
C GLY A 35 -9.34 54.26 36.50
N PRO A 36 -8.71 54.81 37.56
CA PRO A 36 -7.29 54.62 37.84
C PRO A 36 -6.88 53.15 38.07
N LYS A 37 -7.77 52.30 38.59
CA LYS A 37 -7.47 50.86 38.80
C LYS A 37 -7.30 50.10 37.49
N PHE A 38 -8.03 50.50 36.44
CA PHE A 38 -7.85 49.96 35.08
C PHE A 38 -6.55 50.44 34.39
N LEU A 39 -5.88 51.46 34.93
CA LEU A 39 -4.57 51.92 34.44
C LEU A 39 -3.39 51.23 35.16
N GLY A 40 -3.68 50.35 36.13
CA GLY A 40 -2.69 49.58 36.88
C GLY A 40 -2.30 48.25 36.21
N LYS A 41 -1.50 47.44 36.92
CA LYS A 41 -1.04 46.11 36.46
C LYS A 41 -2.22 45.17 36.14
N GLU A 42 -3.26 45.19 36.96
CA GLU A 42 -4.48 44.38 36.80
C GLU A 42 -5.36 44.84 35.62
N GLY A 43 -5.29 46.13 35.27
CA GLY A 43 -6.01 46.73 34.15
C GLY A 43 -5.62 46.18 32.78
N ARG A 44 -4.39 45.69 32.65
CA ARG A 44 -3.87 45.09 31.42
C ARG A 44 -4.69 43.88 30.98
N VAL A 45 -5.16 43.07 31.93
CA VAL A 45 -5.99 41.90 31.65
C VAL A 45 -7.33 42.31 31.04
N TYR A 46 -7.93 43.39 31.54
CA TYR A 46 -9.17 43.95 30.96
C TYR A 46 -8.96 44.47 29.55
N ILE A 47 -7.86 45.19 29.30
CA ILE A 47 -7.52 45.69 27.96
C ILE A 47 -7.29 44.51 27.00
N LEU A 48 -6.52 43.51 27.41
CA LEU A 48 -6.29 42.30 26.60
C LEU A 48 -7.60 41.56 26.31
N SER A 49 -8.50 41.46 27.30
CA SER A 49 -9.80 40.80 27.11
C SER A 49 -10.69 41.57 26.13
N PHE A 50 -10.68 42.92 26.20
CA PHE A 50 -11.38 43.77 25.23
C PHE A 50 -10.81 43.63 23.82
N VAL A 51 -9.48 43.60 23.69
CA VAL A 51 -8.80 43.37 22.40
C VAL A 51 -9.15 41.99 21.84
N LEU A 52 -9.14 40.94 22.67
CA LEU A 52 -9.56 39.59 22.26
C LEU A 52 -11.02 39.56 21.79
N ALA A 53 -11.92 40.23 22.50
CA ALA A 53 -13.32 40.34 22.09
C ALA A 53 -13.48 41.08 20.75
N ALA A 54 -12.69 42.12 20.50
CA ALA A 54 -12.67 42.84 19.23
C ALA A 54 -12.11 41.97 18.08
N ILE A 55 -11.03 41.21 18.35
CA ILE A 55 -10.43 40.27 17.39
C ILE A 55 -11.41 39.14 17.03
N TYR A 56 -12.14 38.62 18.02
CA TYR A 56 -13.10 37.55 17.81
C TYR A 56 -14.25 37.97 16.88
N ASN A 57 -14.81 39.16 17.09
CA ASN A 57 -15.92 39.66 16.28
C ASN A 57 -15.49 40.24 14.93
N GLY A 58 -14.22 40.61 14.76
CA GLY A 58 -13.70 41.16 13.50
C GLY A 58 -12.97 40.10 12.66
N PRO A 59 -11.63 40.05 12.74
CA PRO A 59 -10.81 39.23 11.86
C PRO A 59 -11.10 37.72 11.98
N VAL A 60 -11.41 37.20 13.16
CA VAL A 60 -11.67 35.75 13.33
C VAL A 60 -12.94 35.33 12.59
N ALA A 61 -14.01 36.12 12.69
CA ALA A 61 -15.25 35.85 11.95
C ALA A 61 -15.03 35.86 10.42
N ASN A 62 -14.19 36.78 9.92
CA ASN A 62 -13.84 36.83 8.51
C ASN A 62 -13.01 35.60 8.07
N VAL A 63 -12.03 35.19 8.87
CA VAL A 63 -11.25 33.97 8.59
C VAL A 63 -12.15 32.74 8.60
N TRP A 64 -13.09 32.67 9.54
CA TRP A 64 -14.03 31.57 9.63
C TRP A 64 -14.90 31.43 8.38
N HIS A 65 -15.39 32.57 7.86
CA HIS A 65 -16.15 32.59 6.62
C HIS A 65 -15.33 32.09 5.41
N ASN A 66 -14.07 32.52 5.29
CA ASN A 66 -13.17 32.02 4.23
C ASN A 66 -12.84 30.54 4.40
N LEU A 67 -12.73 30.07 5.65
CA LEU A 67 -12.42 28.68 5.95
C LEU A 67 -13.54 27.73 5.47
N GLU A 68 -14.80 28.16 5.53
CA GLU A 68 -15.92 27.37 5.02
C GLU A 68 -15.74 27.02 3.53
N GLU A 69 -15.34 27.99 2.71
CA GLU A 69 -15.08 27.75 1.28
C GLU A 69 -13.82 26.87 1.05
N VAL A 70 -12.79 27.04 1.87
CA VAL A 70 -11.59 26.18 1.83
C VAL A 70 -11.95 24.73 2.17
N THR A 71 -12.79 24.50 3.19
CA THR A 71 -13.20 23.13 3.54
C THR A 71 -14.02 22.47 2.43
N ARG A 72 -14.89 23.25 1.76
CA ARG A 72 -15.66 22.77 0.61
C ARG A 72 -14.77 22.38 -0.57
N SER A 73 -13.79 23.21 -0.91
CA SER A 73 -12.84 22.93 -2.00
C SER A 73 -11.91 21.75 -1.67
N LEU A 74 -11.45 21.62 -0.43
CA LEU A 74 -10.71 20.44 0.03
C LEU A 74 -11.51 19.15 -0.14
N GLY A 75 -12.83 19.17 0.15
CA GLY A 75 -13.71 18.04 -0.14
C GLY A 75 -13.63 17.60 -1.61
N CYS A 76 -13.79 18.54 -2.54
CA CYS A 76 -13.70 18.25 -3.97
C CYS A 76 -12.30 17.73 -4.38
N VAL A 77 -11.22 18.33 -3.88
CA VAL A 77 -9.84 17.88 -4.17
C VAL A 77 -9.61 16.46 -3.66
N THR A 78 -10.08 16.13 -2.46
CA THR A 78 -9.92 14.79 -1.89
C THR A 78 -10.72 13.74 -2.66
N GLU A 79 -11.96 14.04 -3.07
CA GLU A 79 -12.76 13.16 -3.93
C GLU A 79 -12.06 12.89 -5.26
N LEU A 80 -11.56 13.95 -5.90
CA LEU A 80 -10.82 13.85 -7.15
C LEU A 80 -9.55 13.00 -6.98
N GLN A 81 -8.78 13.23 -5.92
CA GLN A 81 -7.54 12.51 -5.66
C GLN A 81 -7.79 11.02 -5.35
N VAL A 82 -8.84 10.69 -4.60
CA VAL A 82 -9.23 9.29 -4.36
C VAL A 82 -9.64 8.60 -5.67
N ASN A 83 -10.42 9.28 -6.51
CA ASN A 83 -10.89 8.71 -7.77
C ASN A 83 -9.72 8.41 -8.72
N HIS A 84 -8.83 9.37 -8.93
CA HIS A 84 -7.64 9.17 -9.75
C HIS A 84 -6.70 8.10 -9.16
N SER A 85 -6.53 8.07 -7.84
CA SER A 85 -5.72 7.05 -7.17
C SER A 85 -6.28 5.65 -7.38
N ARG A 86 -7.61 5.48 -7.28
CA ARG A 86 -8.27 4.20 -7.54
C ARG A 86 -8.11 3.75 -8.99
N GLN A 87 -8.31 4.66 -9.94
CA GLN A 87 -8.13 4.36 -11.36
C GLN A 87 -6.69 3.96 -11.67
N LEU A 88 -5.72 4.73 -11.18
CA LEU A 88 -4.30 4.42 -11.34
C LEU A 88 -3.95 3.07 -10.72
N TRP A 89 -4.41 2.81 -9.49
CA TRP A 89 -4.22 1.54 -8.81
C TRP A 89 -4.76 0.36 -9.62
N GLN A 90 -5.98 0.47 -10.16
CA GLN A 90 -6.57 -0.60 -10.97
C GLN A 90 -5.75 -0.86 -12.24
N VAL A 91 -5.35 0.19 -12.95
CA VAL A 91 -4.57 0.06 -14.20
C VAL A 91 -3.17 -0.49 -13.92
N THR A 92 -2.52 -0.06 -12.83
CA THR A 92 -1.16 -0.50 -12.47
C THR A 92 -1.13 -1.90 -11.87
N MET A 93 -2.12 -2.27 -11.04
CA MET A 93 -2.12 -3.57 -10.35
C MET A 93 -2.72 -4.70 -11.21
N ALA A 94 -3.57 -4.38 -12.19
CA ALA A 94 -4.13 -5.36 -13.12
C ALA A 94 -3.09 -6.25 -13.82
N PRO A 95 -1.99 -5.71 -14.42
CA PRO A 95 -0.97 -6.55 -15.03
C PRO A 95 -0.21 -7.40 -13.99
N MET A 96 0.10 -6.87 -12.81
CA MET A 96 0.77 -7.65 -11.77
C MET A 96 -0.06 -8.84 -11.32
N ARG A 97 -1.37 -8.67 -11.17
CA ARG A 97 -2.28 -9.77 -10.81
C ARG A 97 -2.27 -10.88 -11.88
N ARG A 98 -2.32 -10.50 -13.16
CA ARG A 98 -2.24 -11.47 -14.27
C ARG A 98 -0.92 -12.24 -14.27
N VAL A 99 0.20 -11.55 -14.05
CA VAL A 99 1.53 -12.20 -13.99
C VAL A 99 1.59 -13.21 -12.84
N MET A 100 1.05 -12.88 -11.66
CA MET A 100 0.96 -13.83 -10.53
C MET A 100 0.09 -15.04 -10.86
N GLU A 101 -1.08 -14.83 -11.47
CA GLU A 101 -1.99 -15.92 -11.88
C GLU A 101 -1.32 -16.86 -12.89
N ASP A 102 -0.65 -16.31 -13.91
CA ASP A 102 0.07 -17.10 -14.92
C ASP A 102 1.25 -17.88 -14.33
N MET A 103 1.96 -17.30 -13.35
CA MET A 103 3.04 -17.98 -12.65
C MET A 103 2.52 -19.18 -11.85
N VAL A 104 1.41 -19.01 -11.13
CA VAL A 104 0.76 -20.11 -10.37
C VAL A 104 0.31 -21.22 -11.31
N ARG A 105 -0.38 -20.87 -12.40
CA ARG A 105 -0.82 -21.84 -13.40
C ARG A 105 0.36 -22.59 -14.01
N SER A 106 1.40 -21.88 -14.43
CA SER A 106 2.60 -22.49 -15.03
C SER A 106 3.30 -23.42 -14.05
N GLY A 107 3.36 -23.06 -12.76
CA GLY A 107 3.92 -23.94 -11.72
C GLY A 107 3.12 -25.22 -11.51
N GLN A 108 1.79 -25.15 -11.57
CA GLN A 108 0.92 -26.33 -11.49
C GLN A 108 1.14 -27.25 -12.71
N THR A 109 1.13 -26.70 -13.91
CA THR A 109 1.40 -27.47 -15.14
C THR A 109 2.76 -28.14 -15.09
N LEU A 110 3.81 -27.41 -14.71
CA LEU A 110 5.16 -27.96 -14.58
C LEU A 110 5.22 -29.11 -13.57
N ASN A 111 4.54 -28.98 -12.43
CA ASN A 111 4.49 -30.04 -11.43
C ASN A 111 3.78 -31.30 -11.96
N THR A 112 2.69 -31.15 -12.71
CA THR A 112 1.99 -32.28 -13.34
C THR A 112 2.86 -32.97 -14.40
N GLU A 113 3.52 -32.21 -15.26
CA GLU A 113 4.44 -32.74 -16.27
C GLU A 113 5.61 -33.49 -15.61
N MET A 114 6.20 -32.93 -14.55
CA MET A 114 7.27 -33.58 -13.79
C MET A 114 6.82 -34.92 -13.19
N GLN A 115 5.60 -34.98 -12.64
CA GLN A 115 5.05 -36.24 -12.12
C GLN A 115 4.81 -37.26 -13.24
N ASN A 116 4.34 -36.84 -14.40
CA ASN A 116 4.15 -37.73 -15.55
C ASN A 116 5.48 -38.30 -16.05
N ILE A 117 6.51 -37.46 -16.18
CA ILE A 117 7.86 -37.87 -16.58
C ILE A 117 8.44 -38.85 -15.55
N SER A 118 8.29 -38.54 -14.25
CA SER A 118 8.76 -39.42 -13.17
C SER A 118 8.11 -40.81 -13.24
N ARG A 119 6.78 -40.88 -13.42
CA ARG A 119 6.08 -42.16 -13.57
C ARG A 119 6.53 -42.94 -14.81
N ALA A 120 6.73 -42.27 -15.94
CA ALA A 120 7.22 -42.90 -17.16
C ALA A 120 8.62 -43.50 -16.97
N PHE A 121 9.51 -42.80 -16.28
CA PHE A 121 10.86 -43.29 -15.99
C PHE A 121 10.87 -44.48 -15.04
N VAL A 122 9.99 -44.49 -14.03
CA VAL A 122 9.80 -45.65 -13.14
C VAL A 122 9.38 -46.88 -13.92
N GLY A 123 8.39 -46.75 -14.82
CA GLY A 123 7.94 -47.87 -15.66
C GLY A 123 9.05 -48.40 -16.58
N LEU A 124 9.86 -47.51 -17.17
CA LEU A 124 11.02 -47.93 -17.98
C LEU A 124 12.09 -48.63 -17.14
N ASN A 125 12.34 -48.16 -15.92
CA ASN A 125 13.33 -48.77 -15.03
C ASN A 125 12.88 -50.16 -14.55
N GLU A 126 11.59 -50.37 -14.32
CA GLU A 126 11.03 -51.67 -13.93
C GLU A 126 11.17 -52.71 -15.06
N GLU A 127 11.00 -52.30 -16.31
CA GLU A 127 11.23 -53.16 -17.48
C GLU A 127 12.72 -53.56 -17.62
N VAL A 128 13.65 -52.63 -17.37
CA VAL A 128 15.10 -52.90 -17.49
C VAL A 128 15.63 -53.69 -16.27
N ALA A 129 15.06 -53.49 -15.09
CA ALA A 129 15.43 -54.21 -13.87
C ALA A 129 14.76 -55.59 -13.75
N SER A 130 13.81 -55.91 -14.62
CA SER A 130 13.16 -57.22 -14.65
C SER A 130 14.15 -58.30 -15.08
N GLU A 131 14.43 -59.26 -14.19
CA GLU A 131 15.26 -60.45 -14.50
C GLU A 131 14.52 -61.49 -15.36
N ALA A 132 13.28 -61.22 -15.78
CA ALA A 132 12.47 -62.14 -16.59
C ALA A 132 13.07 -62.32 -18.00
N GLY A 133 13.94 -63.32 -18.14
CA GLY A 133 14.61 -63.69 -19.39
C GLY A 133 16.11 -63.98 -19.26
N TYR A 134 16.72 -63.69 -18.10
CA TYR A 134 18.15 -63.97 -17.87
C TYR A 134 18.48 -65.47 -17.68
N ASP A 135 17.47 -66.34 -17.52
CA ASP A 135 17.66 -67.80 -17.38
C ASP A 135 17.90 -68.54 -18.71
N LEU A 136 17.81 -67.89 -19.87
CA LEU A 136 18.01 -68.57 -21.17
C LEU A 136 19.48 -68.71 -21.60
N ARG A 137 20.44 -68.36 -20.74
CA ARG A 137 21.88 -68.45 -21.08
C ARG A 137 22.69 -69.35 -20.16
N GLN A 138 22.04 -70.24 -19.42
CA GLN A 138 22.71 -71.33 -18.71
C GLN A 138 22.36 -72.68 -19.33
N GLN A 139 22.70 -72.85 -20.62
CA GLN A 139 22.95 -74.19 -21.15
C GLN A 139 24.33 -74.22 -21.82
N PRO A 140 25.20 -75.15 -21.42
CA PRO A 140 26.57 -75.26 -21.91
C PRO A 140 26.61 -75.84 -23.32
N GLU A 141 27.75 -75.65 -23.98
CA GLU A 141 28.18 -76.26 -25.26
C GLU A 141 27.97 -75.43 -26.54
N LEU A 142 28.99 -74.62 -26.88
CA LEU A 142 29.63 -74.74 -28.20
C LEU A 142 31.05 -74.10 -28.23
N ASN A 143 32.06 -74.96 -28.20
CA ASN A 143 33.39 -74.85 -28.84
C ASN A 143 34.14 -73.48 -28.83
N PRO A 144 35.21 -73.31 -28.02
CA PRO A 144 35.97 -72.07 -27.90
C PRO A 144 37.07 -71.92 -28.97
N ARG A 145 36.79 -72.21 -30.24
CA ARG A 145 37.78 -72.11 -31.32
C ARG A 145 37.15 -71.61 -32.62
N SER A 146 37.06 -70.29 -32.76
CA SER A 146 36.99 -69.51 -34.03
C SER A 146 36.11 -68.26 -34.00
N ALA A 147 35.63 -67.80 -32.84
CA ALA A 147 35.00 -66.48 -32.74
C ALA A 147 36.07 -65.39 -32.89
N THR A 148 36.28 -64.94 -34.12
CA THR A 148 37.19 -63.83 -34.43
C THR A 148 36.66 -62.57 -33.74
N SER A 149 37.48 -61.90 -32.94
CA SER A 149 37.08 -60.70 -32.22
C SER A 149 36.47 -59.66 -33.18
N THR A 150 35.35 -59.07 -32.78
CA THR A 150 34.71 -57.94 -33.50
C THR A 150 35.71 -56.82 -33.77
N GLN A 151 36.70 -56.64 -32.90
CA GLN A 151 37.79 -55.68 -33.09
C GLN A 151 38.68 -56.03 -34.29
N GLN A 152 39.03 -57.31 -34.46
CA GLN A 152 39.81 -57.77 -35.62
C GLN A 152 39.01 -57.68 -36.92
N LEU A 153 37.69 -57.88 -36.86
CA LEU A 153 36.80 -57.72 -38.01
C LEU A 153 36.75 -56.26 -38.49
N TYR A 154 36.65 -55.31 -37.54
CA TYR A 154 36.67 -53.88 -37.85
C TYR A 154 38.03 -53.45 -38.40
N GLU A 155 39.12 -53.90 -37.79
CA GLU A 155 40.48 -53.55 -38.23
C GLU A 155 40.75 -54.03 -39.68
N ARG A 156 40.26 -55.21 -40.04
CA ARG A 156 40.35 -55.74 -41.41
C ARG A 156 39.57 -54.90 -42.42
N LYS A 157 38.34 -54.49 -42.09
CA LYS A 157 37.53 -53.64 -42.97
C LYS A 157 38.17 -52.27 -43.20
N THR A 158 38.77 -51.69 -42.16
CA THR A 158 39.44 -50.39 -42.28
C THR A 158 40.69 -50.49 -43.16
N LYS A 159 41.52 -51.52 -42.99
CA LYS A 159 42.72 -51.73 -43.83
C LYS A 159 42.39 -51.91 -45.32
N LEU A 160 41.28 -52.59 -45.64
CA LEU A 160 40.85 -52.78 -47.03
C LEU A 160 40.42 -51.49 -47.72
N ARG A 161 39.88 -50.51 -46.97
CA ARG A 161 39.50 -49.20 -47.54
C ARG A 161 40.71 -48.34 -47.88
N CYS A 162 41.82 -48.49 -47.17
CA CYS A 162 43.04 -47.71 -47.41
C CYS A 162 43.85 -48.16 -48.63
N ASN A 163 43.53 -49.29 -49.26
CA ASN A 163 44.25 -49.80 -50.44
C ASN A 163 43.62 -49.40 -51.79
N CYS A 164 42.47 -48.72 -51.79
CA CYS A 164 41.81 -48.29 -53.04
C CYS A 164 42.42 -47.02 -53.66
N GLU A 165 43.40 -46.36 -53.02
CA GLU A 165 44.03 -45.13 -53.55
C GLU A 165 45.43 -45.35 -54.18
N ARG A 166 45.82 -46.60 -54.46
CA ARG A 166 47.15 -46.86 -55.07
C ARG A 166 47.14 -47.55 -56.44
N TYR A 167 45.98 -47.60 -57.10
CA TYR A 167 45.85 -47.95 -58.52
C TYR A 167 44.69 -47.17 -59.14
N SER A 168 44.92 -45.88 -59.40
CA SER A 168 44.29 -45.14 -60.50
C SER A 168 45.13 -43.93 -60.86
#